data_AF-A0A355VC52-F1
#
_entry.id   AF-A0A355VC52-F1
#
_cell.length_a   1.000
_cell.length_b   1.000
_cell.length_c   1.000
_cell.angle_alpha   90.00
_cell.angle_beta   90.00
_cell.angle_gamma   90.00
#
_symmetry.space_group_name_H-M   'P 1'
#
loop_
_entity.id
_entity.type
_entity.pdbx_description
1 polymer ?
#
loop_
_entity_poly.entity_id
_entity_poly.type
_entity_poly.pdbx_seq_one_letter_code
_entity_poly.pdbx_strand_id
1 'polypeptide(L)'
;MSWRFSLLVTALVLGACQDPSAPKLYARDSIPTQLSDWQIAQVADRQLILNAAVLPYDLATPLFSDYALKLRTLWLPDGATAELTDTGSLDFPVGTVISKTFYYPRARDAADAADVQQTEQRLVAFDGASLALDQVRLIETRLLVHQADGWLALPYVWNEEQTDATLQITGAVKRLRLHSNENPRATVESFAYVVPNRNECAACHNLDQNQDTLSPIGPSVANLNHAMVADGSAENQLAALWSRQWLDEEPAVNELPAAAVWQPGATDNLEQRARSYLDVNCAHCHQPGGSGDTSGLFLHSGASKPL
;
A
#
# COMPACT_ATOMS: atom_id res chain seq x y z
N MET A 1 70.23 -26.64 13.46
CA MET A 1 68.98 -27.06 12.78
C MET A 1 67.88 -26.09 13.18
N SER A 2 67.51 -25.18 12.27
CA SER A 2 66.48 -24.15 12.51
C SER A 2 65.14 -24.67 12.02
N TRP A 3 64.18 -24.83 12.94
CA TRP A 3 62.81 -25.25 12.63
C TRP A 3 61.97 -24.01 12.31
N ARG A 4 61.44 -23.90 11.09
CA ARG A 4 60.52 -22.84 10.68
C ARG A 4 59.09 -23.36 10.82
N PHE A 5 58.32 -22.79 11.75
CA PHE A 5 56.87 -22.96 11.80
C PHE A 5 56.23 -22.03 10.75
N SER A 6 55.62 -22.62 9.73
CA SER A 6 54.74 -21.90 8.80
C SER A 6 53.34 -21.81 9.42
N LEU A 7 52.93 -20.61 9.81
CA LEU A 7 51.54 -20.29 10.16
C LEU A 7 50.74 -20.13 8.87
N LEU A 8 49.88 -21.11 8.57
CA LEU A 8 48.81 -20.97 7.58
C LEU A 8 47.73 -20.06 8.19
N VAL A 9 47.59 -18.85 7.64
CA VAL A 9 46.46 -17.97 7.90
C VAL A 9 45.31 -18.39 6.99
N THR A 10 44.33 -19.09 7.57
CA THR A 10 43.08 -19.41 6.88
C THR A 10 42.23 -18.13 6.83
N ALA A 11 42.13 -17.52 5.66
CA ALA A 11 41.21 -16.40 5.43
C ALA A 11 39.76 -16.93 5.45
N LEU A 12 39.03 -16.68 6.55
CA LEU A 12 37.58 -16.82 6.57
C LEU A 12 36.98 -15.72 5.69
N VAL A 13 36.41 -16.12 4.56
CA VAL A 13 35.52 -15.27 3.77
C VAL A 13 34.20 -15.20 4.55
N LEU A 14 33.95 -14.08 5.21
CA LEU A 14 32.63 -13.76 5.75
C LEU A 14 31.70 -13.45 4.57
N GLY A 15 31.07 -14.49 4.03
CA GLY A 15 29.86 -14.31 3.24
C GLY A 15 28.78 -13.80 4.20
N ALA A 16 28.30 -12.57 3.98
CA ALA A 16 27.11 -12.06 4.64
C ALA A 16 25.92 -12.94 4.21
N CYS A 17 25.60 -13.96 5.00
CA CYS A 17 24.31 -14.63 4.94
C CYS A 17 23.27 -13.59 5.33
N GLN A 18 22.64 -12.96 4.35
CA GLN A 18 21.47 -12.11 4.55
C GLN A 18 20.38 -12.99 5.14
N ASP A 19 19.92 -12.64 6.34
CA ASP A 19 18.76 -13.29 6.95
C ASP A 19 17.55 -13.05 6.04
N PRO A 20 16.89 -14.10 5.49
CA PRO A 20 15.70 -13.94 4.66
C PRO A 20 14.49 -13.39 5.44
N SER A 21 14.64 -13.03 6.72
CA SER A 21 13.60 -12.55 7.61
C SER A 21 13.19 -11.09 7.40
N ALA A 22 13.98 -10.25 6.72
CA ALA A 22 13.70 -8.82 6.58
C ALA A 22 13.58 -8.36 5.12
N PRO A 23 12.66 -7.43 4.80
CA PRO A 23 12.60 -6.78 3.49
C PRO A 23 13.93 -6.15 3.07
N LYS A 24 14.19 -6.14 1.77
CA LYS A 24 15.41 -5.60 1.17
C LYS A 24 15.17 -4.23 0.54
N LEU A 25 16.10 -3.31 0.77
CA LEU A 25 16.16 -2.02 0.10
C LEU A 25 17.16 -2.04 -1.05
N TYR A 26 16.84 -1.29 -2.10
CA TYR A 26 17.64 -1.17 -3.30
C TYR A 26 17.89 0.31 -3.61
N ALA A 27 19.09 0.60 -4.13
CA ALA A 27 19.39 1.92 -4.66
C ALA A 27 18.56 2.17 -5.92
N ARG A 28 18.32 3.45 -6.24
CA ARG A 28 17.47 3.90 -7.35
C ARG A 28 17.92 3.35 -8.72
N ASP A 29 19.21 3.12 -8.91
CA ASP A 29 19.83 2.58 -10.12
C ASP A 29 19.97 1.05 -10.11
N SER A 30 19.57 0.39 -9.03
CA SER A 30 19.67 -1.06 -8.84
C SER A 30 18.33 -1.70 -8.45
N ILE A 31 17.21 -1.11 -8.88
CA ILE A 31 15.86 -1.60 -8.58
C ILE A 31 15.67 -2.99 -9.21
N PRO A 32 15.24 -4.01 -8.44
CA PRO A 32 15.10 -5.36 -8.94
C PRO A 32 13.93 -5.44 -9.92
N THR A 33 14.08 -6.33 -10.90
CA THR A 33 13.05 -6.59 -11.90
C THR A 33 11.86 -7.34 -11.29
N GLN A 34 12.10 -8.21 -10.32
CA GLN A 34 11.07 -9.02 -9.68
C GLN A 34 10.63 -8.41 -8.35
N LEU A 35 9.33 -8.52 -8.05
CA LEU A 35 8.77 -8.04 -6.78
C LEU A 35 9.26 -8.88 -5.60
N SER A 36 9.39 -10.19 -5.79
CA SER A 36 9.86 -11.14 -4.78
C SER A 36 11.25 -10.79 -4.20
N ASP A 37 12.11 -10.12 -4.98
CA ASP A 37 13.43 -9.66 -4.55
C ASP A 37 13.37 -8.63 -3.41
N TRP A 38 12.26 -7.90 -3.24
CA TRP A 38 12.06 -6.98 -2.12
C TRP A 38 11.80 -7.69 -0.78
N GLN A 39 11.42 -8.96 -0.81
CA GLN A 39 11.08 -9.75 0.38
C GLN A 39 10.00 -9.11 1.28
N ILE A 40 9.10 -8.30 0.69
CA ILE A 40 7.91 -7.75 1.37
C ILE A 40 6.80 -8.82 1.47
N ALA A 41 6.65 -9.61 0.41
CA ALA A 41 5.74 -10.75 0.34
C ALA A 41 6.27 -11.75 -0.68
N GLN A 42 5.86 -13.02 -0.57
CA GLN A 42 6.25 -14.09 -1.48
C GLN A 42 5.08 -15.02 -1.76
N VAL A 43 5.06 -15.62 -2.96
CA VAL A 43 4.06 -16.64 -3.28
C VAL A 43 4.59 -18.03 -2.90
N ALA A 44 3.84 -18.74 -2.08
CA ALA A 44 4.06 -20.16 -1.81
C ALA A 44 2.72 -20.85 -1.59
N ASP A 45 2.57 -22.10 -2.06
CA ASP A 45 1.36 -22.91 -1.87
C ASP A 45 0.05 -22.20 -2.24
N ARG A 46 0.07 -21.42 -3.34
CA ARG A 46 -1.05 -20.60 -3.83
C ARG A 46 -1.52 -19.55 -2.81
N GLN A 47 -0.62 -19.05 -1.98
CA GLN A 47 -0.84 -17.93 -1.08
C GLN A 47 0.20 -16.85 -1.35
N LEU A 48 -0.21 -15.59 -1.30
CA LEU A 48 0.73 -14.47 -1.15
C LEU A 48 0.95 -14.25 0.34
N ILE A 49 2.11 -14.68 0.84
CA ILE A 49 2.48 -14.65 2.25
C ILE A 49 3.29 -13.38 2.51
N LEU A 50 2.84 -12.56 3.47
CA LEU A 50 3.57 -11.38 3.90
C LEU A 50 4.81 -11.78 4.71
N ASN A 51 5.86 -10.98 4.58
CA ASN A 51 7.00 -11.07 5.48
C ASN A 51 6.56 -10.66 6.90
N ALA A 52 7.03 -11.36 7.93
CA ALA A 52 6.65 -11.10 9.33
C ALA A 52 7.06 -9.71 9.85
N ALA A 53 8.08 -9.09 9.25
CA ALA A 53 8.50 -7.72 9.58
C ALA A 53 7.55 -6.65 8.99
N VAL A 54 6.68 -7.03 8.06
CA VAL A 54 5.76 -6.12 7.38
C VAL A 54 4.44 -6.04 8.15
N LEU A 55 3.89 -4.84 8.30
CA LEU A 55 2.58 -4.62 8.92
C LEU A 55 1.51 -4.41 7.84
N PRO A 56 0.50 -5.29 7.70
CA PRO A 56 -0.68 -4.96 6.93
C PRO A 56 -1.50 -3.86 7.63
N TYR A 57 -2.08 -2.96 6.86
CA TYR A 57 -2.93 -1.89 7.41
C TYR A 57 -4.10 -1.57 6.47
N ASP A 58 -5.10 -0.89 7.00
CA ASP A 58 -6.27 -0.44 6.25
C ASP A 58 -6.65 1.02 6.54
N LEU A 59 -7.36 1.62 5.60
CA LEU A 59 -7.71 3.05 5.64
C LEU A 59 -9.19 3.20 5.97
N ALA A 60 -9.54 3.99 6.99
CA ALA A 60 -10.92 4.29 7.37
C ALA A 60 -11.83 4.55 6.15
N THR A 61 -11.37 5.36 5.21
CA THR A 61 -11.92 5.46 3.86
C THR A 61 -10.83 5.22 2.80
N PRO A 62 -10.96 4.22 1.91
CA PRO A 62 -9.97 3.99 0.86
C PRO A 62 -10.30 4.73 -0.44
N LEU A 63 -9.26 5.03 -1.24
CA LEU A 63 -9.40 5.47 -2.64
C LEU A 63 -10.17 4.42 -3.46
N PHE A 64 -11.18 4.85 -4.21
CA PHE A 64 -11.89 4.03 -5.18
C PHE A 64 -11.01 3.71 -6.39
N SER A 65 -11.06 2.47 -6.90
CA SER A 65 -10.26 2.06 -8.06
C SER A 65 -10.96 0.94 -8.82
N ASP A 66 -12.13 1.25 -9.38
CA ASP A 66 -12.92 0.33 -10.19
C ASP A 66 -13.14 -1.03 -9.50
N TYR A 67 -13.54 -0.97 -8.22
CA TYR A 67 -13.77 -2.11 -7.34
C TYR A 67 -12.54 -2.99 -7.03
N ALA A 68 -11.32 -2.60 -7.45
CA ALA A 68 -10.11 -3.29 -7.03
C ALA A 68 -9.89 -3.13 -5.52
N LEU A 69 -9.73 -4.28 -4.86
CA LEU A 69 -9.29 -4.39 -3.48
C LEU A 69 -7.81 -4.11 -3.38
N LYS A 70 -7.37 -3.73 -2.18
CA LYS A 70 -6.02 -3.25 -1.94
C LYS A 70 -5.51 -3.80 -0.62
N LEU A 71 -4.64 -4.81 -0.70
CA LEU A 71 -3.82 -5.22 0.43
C LEU A 71 -2.70 -4.19 0.56
N ARG A 72 -2.69 -3.44 1.67
CA ARG A 72 -1.69 -2.42 1.92
C ARG A 72 -0.77 -2.89 3.01
N THR A 73 0.50 -2.58 2.86
CA THR A 73 1.47 -2.89 3.89
C THR A 73 2.45 -1.75 4.09
N LEU A 74 2.99 -1.69 5.30
CA LEU A 74 4.02 -0.76 5.72
C LEU A 74 5.20 -1.55 6.28
N TRP A 75 6.40 -1.12 5.94
CA TRP A 75 7.63 -1.59 6.56
C TRP A 75 8.59 -0.43 6.76
N LEU A 76 9.18 -0.36 7.96
CA LEU A 76 10.27 0.55 8.30
C LEU A 76 11.52 -0.28 8.61
N PRO A 77 12.72 0.18 8.23
CA PRO A 77 13.97 -0.43 8.67
C PRO A 77 14.11 -0.45 10.18
N ASP A 78 14.85 -1.43 10.71
CA ASP A 78 15.09 -1.55 12.15
C ASP A 78 15.66 -0.25 12.75
N GLY A 79 15.04 0.20 13.84
CA GLY A 79 15.43 1.43 14.54
C GLY A 79 14.97 2.72 13.88
N ALA A 80 14.28 2.66 12.73
CA ALA A 80 13.69 3.83 12.10
C ALA A 80 12.30 4.12 12.70
N THR A 81 12.02 5.40 12.93
CA THR A 81 10.77 5.89 13.53
C THR A 81 10.14 6.95 12.62
N ALA A 82 8.83 6.90 12.45
CA ALA A 82 8.05 7.97 11.85
C ALA A 82 7.64 9.00 12.91
N GLU A 83 7.50 10.26 12.50
CA GLU A 83 7.05 11.36 13.34
C GLU A 83 5.56 11.64 13.08
N LEU A 84 4.81 11.85 14.17
CA LEU A 84 3.43 12.33 14.11
C LEU A 84 3.45 13.86 13.99
N THR A 85 3.11 14.39 12.81
CA THR A 85 3.17 15.84 12.60
C THR A 85 1.93 16.54 13.17
N ASP A 86 2.10 17.80 13.58
CA ASP A 86 1.01 18.70 14.03
C ASP A 86 -0.13 18.84 13.01
N THR A 87 0.16 18.56 11.73
CA THR A 87 -0.79 18.64 10.61
C THR A 87 -1.65 17.39 10.44
N GLY A 88 -1.45 16.36 11.26
CA GLY A 88 -2.19 15.09 11.15
C GLY A 88 -1.66 14.16 10.05
N SER A 89 -0.41 14.35 9.63
CA SER A 89 0.32 13.46 8.70
C SER A 89 1.39 12.66 9.46
N LEU A 90 1.79 11.52 8.89
CA LEU A 90 2.96 10.77 9.32
C LEU A 90 4.14 11.14 8.42
N ASP A 91 5.23 11.63 9.01
CA ASP A 91 6.49 11.78 8.31
C ASP A 91 7.30 10.49 8.47
N PHE A 92 7.45 9.75 7.37
CA PHE A 92 8.11 8.45 7.39
C PHE A 92 9.61 8.61 7.15
N PRO A 93 10.47 7.87 7.86
CA PRO A 93 11.92 7.97 7.68
C PRO A 93 12.38 7.39 6.33
N VAL A 94 13.57 7.79 5.89
CA VAL A 94 14.24 7.19 4.73
C VAL A 94 14.37 5.67 4.93
N GLY A 95 14.10 4.91 3.87
CA GLY A 95 14.06 3.45 3.86
C GLY A 95 12.67 2.87 4.09
N THR A 96 11.66 3.69 4.42
CA THR A 96 10.28 3.22 4.52
C THR A 96 9.78 2.66 3.19
N VAL A 97 9.07 1.54 3.23
CA VAL A 97 8.37 0.95 2.09
C VAL A 97 6.88 0.87 2.39
N ILE A 98 6.08 1.57 1.60
CA ILE A 98 4.63 1.43 1.58
C ILE A 98 4.26 0.64 0.32
N SER A 99 3.57 -0.48 0.49
CA SER A 99 3.11 -1.30 -0.63
C SER A 99 1.58 -1.28 -0.76
N LYS A 100 1.10 -1.40 -2.00
CA LYS A 100 -0.32 -1.57 -2.32
C LYS A 100 -0.44 -2.67 -3.38
N THR A 101 -0.92 -3.84 -3.00
CA THR A 101 -1.25 -4.93 -3.92
C THR A 101 -2.72 -4.83 -4.31
N PHE A 102 -2.98 -4.53 -5.58
CA PHE A 102 -4.31 -4.41 -6.16
C PHE A 102 -4.76 -5.77 -6.68
N TYR A 103 -5.98 -6.16 -6.31
CA TYR A 103 -6.53 -7.46 -6.65
C TYR A 103 -8.05 -7.43 -6.73
N TYR A 104 -8.62 -8.47 -7.33
CA TYR A 104 -10.05 -8.72 -7.31
C TYR A 104 -10.33 -10.13 -6.77
N PRO A 105 -11.47 -10.36 -6.10
CA PRO A 105 -11.96 -11.73 -5.95
C PRO A 105 -12.20 -12.35 -7.33
N ARG A 106 -11.96 -13.65 -7.46
CA ARG A 106 -12.31 -14.39 -8.68
C ARG A 106 -13.83 -14.50 -8.77
N ALA A 107 -14.38 -14.42 -9.99
CA ALA A 107 -15.80 -14.68 -10.19
C ALA A 107 -16.14 -16.12 -9.78
N ARG A 108 -17.36 -16.32 -9.23
CA ARG A 108 -17.87 -17.66 -8.96
C ARG A 108 -17.99 -18.43 -10.27
N ASP A 109 -17.53 -19.68 -10.28
CA ASP A 109 -17.53 -20.53 -11.49
C ASP A 109 -16.78 -19.93 -12.70
N ALA A 110 -15.78 -19.06 -12.44
CA ALA A 110 -14.96 -18.44 -13.48
C ALA A 110 -14.31 -19.50 -14.39
N ALA A 111 -14.66 -19.46 -15.68
CA ALA A 111 -14.05 -20.32 -16.70
C ALA A 111 -12.67 -19.82 -17.15
N ASP A 112 -12.38 -18.55 -16.91
CA ASP A 112 -11.18 -17.86 -17.35
C ASP A 112 -10.71 -16.94 -16.23
N ALA A 113 -9.39 -16.86 -16.06
CA ALA A 113 -8.81 -16.09 -14.98
C ALA A 113 -9.17 -14.60 -15.09
N ALA A 114 -9.52 -14.06 -16.27
CA ALA A 114 -9.92 -12.67 -16.46
C ALA A 114 -11.30 -12.33 -15.89
N ASP A 115 -12.10 -13.34 -15.51
CA ASP A 115 -13.38 -13.17 -14.82
C ASP A 115 -13.17 -12.88 -13.34
N VAL A 116 -13.52 -11.66 -12.94
CA VAL A 116 -13.36 -11.14 -11.59
C VAL A 116 -14.70 -10.68 -11.02
N GLN A 117 -14.83 -10.71 -9.70
CA GLN A 117 -16.07 -10.36 -9.02
C GLN A 117 -16.01 -8.92 -8.48
N GLN A 118 -17.05 -8.14 -8.76
CA GLN A 118 -17.28 -6.86 -8.09
C GLN A 118 -17.53 -7.10 -6.60
N THR A 119 -17.00 -6.26 -5.71
CA THR A 119 -17.35 -6.32 -4.29
C THR A 119 -17.19 -4.94 -3.64
N GLU A 120 -17.94 -4.71 -2.57
CA GLU A 120 -17.82 -3.51 -1.71
C GLU A 120 -17.05 -3.81 -0.41
N GLN A 121 -16.64 -5.06 -0.21
CA GLN A 121 -15.81 -5.44 0.94
C GLN A 121 -14.43 -4.78 0.84
N ARG A 122 -13.77 -4.51 1.98
CA ARG A 122 -12.44 -3.87 1.98
C ARG A 122 -11.31 -4.84 1.65
N LEU A 123 -11.44 -6.07 2.13
CA LEU A 123 -10.52 -7.18 1.93
C LEU A 123 -11.33 -8.46 1.80
N VAL A 124 -10.82 -9.37 0.98
CA VAL A 124 -11.33 -10.71 0.77
C VAL A 124 -10.14 -11.67 0.76
N ALA A 125 -10.33 -12.86 1.33
CA ALA A 125 -9.37 -13.96 1.33
C ALA A 125 -8.01 -13.69 1.98
N PHE A 126 -7.95 -12.70 2.89
CA PHE A 126 -6.77 -12.38 3.69
C PHE A 126 -7.00 -12.78 5.14
N ASP A 127 -6.06 -13.50 5.76
CA ASP A 127 -6.16 -14.00 7.14
C ASP A 127 -5.32 -13.20 8.15
N GLY A 128 -4.72 -12.09 7.69
CA GLY A 128 -3.81 -11.25 8.46
C GLY A 128 -2.34 -11.49 8.18
N ALA A 129 -1.97 -12.63 7.60
CA ALA A 129 -0.59 -12.94 7.20
C ALA A 129 -0.47 -13.32 5.72
N SER A 130 -1.53 -13.90 5.14
CA SER A 130 -1.51 -14.46 3.81
C SER A 130 -2.82 -14.20 3.05
N LEU A 131 -2.70 -14.03 1.73
CA LEU A 131 -3.82 -13.86 0.81
C LEU A 131 -3.98 -15.11 -0.05
N ALA A 132 -5.15 -15.76 0.00
CA ALA A 132 -5.40 -17.03 -0.69
C ALA A 132 -5.69 -16.81 -2.20
N LEU A 133 -4.74 -17.22 -3.06
CA LEU A 133 -4.74 -16.92 -4.50
C LEU A 133 -5.66 -17.83 -5.33
N ASP A 134 -6.24 -18.85 -4.71
CA ASP A 134 -7.35 -19.63 -5.26
C ASP A 134 -8.67 -18.83 -5.27
N GLN A 135 -8.80 -17.83 -4.40
CA GLN A 135 -10.00 -17.00 -4.26
C GLN A 135 -9.87 -15.62 -4.93
N VAL A 136 -8.64 -15.18 -5.22
CA VAL A 136 -8.37 -13.85 -5.76
C VAL A 136 -7.47 -13.88 -7.00
N ARG A 137 -7.50 -12.80 -7.75
CA ARG A 137 -6.57 -12.49 -8.84
C ARG A 137 -5.82 -11.20 -8.53
N LEU A 138 -4.51 -11.31 -8.37
CA LEU A 138 -3.56 -10.21 -8.28
C LEU A 138 -3.40 -9.53 -9.64
N ILE A 139 -3.35 -8.20 -9.63
CA ILE A 139 -3.24 -7.38 -10.84
C ILE A 139 -1.88 -6.67 -10.86
N GLU A 140 -1.62 -5.87 -9.83
CA GLU A 140 -0.37 -5.13 -9.68
C GLU A 140 -0.01 -4.94 -8.20
N THR A 141 1.26 -4.66 -7.93
CA THR A 141 1.73 -4.15 -6.66
C THR A 141 2.51 -2.86 -6.90
N ARG A 142 2.10 -1.78 -6.25
CA ARG A 142 2.81 -0.51 -6.29
C ARG A 142 3.62 -0.35 -5.01
N LEU A 143 4.92 -0.10 -5.16
CA LEU A 143 5.78 0.28 -4.05
C LEU A 143 6.00 1.79 -4.07
N LEU A 144 5.87 2.41 -2.91
CA LEU A 144 6.44 3.72 -2.61
C LEU A 144 7.59 3.50 -1.64
N VAL A 145 8.81 3.79 -2.10
CA VAL A 145 10.04 3.61 -1.34
C VAL A 145 10.62 4.97 -1.01
N HIS A 146 10.77 5.29 0.28
CA HIS A 146 11.35 6.56 0.70
C HIS A 146 12.87 6.50 0.54
N GLN A 147 13.40 7.13 -0.51
CA GLN A 147 14.84 7.26 -0.73
C GLN A 147 15.36 8.55 -0.09
N ALA A 148 16.68 8.66 0.05
CA ALA A 148 17.31 9.88 0.59
C ALA A 148 17.02 11.14 -0.25
N ASP A 149 16.68 10.97 -1.53
CA ASP A 149 16.29 12.04 -2.47
C ASP A 149 14.77 12.13 -2.71
N GLY A 150 13.97 11.51 -1.82
CA GLY A 150 12.51 11.54 -1.86
C GLY A 150 11.86 10.21 -2.25
N TRP A 151 10.55 10.22 -2.43
CA TRP A 151 9.78 8.99 -2.67
C TRP A 151 9.94 8.48 -4.11
N LEU A 152 10.16 7.17 -4.23
CA LEU A 152 10.27 6.45 -5.48
C LEU A 152 9.04 5.56 -5.68
N ALA A 153 8.26 5.82 -6.74
CA ALA A 153 7.11 5.02 -7.13
C ALA A 153 7.49 3.92 -8.15
N LEU A 154 7.15 2.67 -7.84
CA LEU A 154 7.50 1.49 -8.63
C LEU A 154 6.28 0.58 -8.84
N PRO A 155 5.67 0.58 -10.04
CA PRO A 155 4.61 -0.37 -10.38
C PRO A 155 5.18 -1.73 -10.81
N TYR A 156 4.73 -2.79 -10.17
CA TYR A 156 5.00 -4.19 -10.52
C TYR A 156 3.71 -4.85 -11.00
N VAL A 157 3.76 -5.59 -12.10
CA VAL A 157 2.57 -6.23 -12.70
C VAL A 157 2.66 -7.73 -12.56
N TRP A 158 1.62 -8.33 -11.98
CA TRP A 158 1.55 -9.77 -11.74
C TRP A 158 1.42 -10.55 -13.06
N ASN A 159 2.13 -11.67 -13.13
CA ASN A 159 2.03 -12.63 -14.23
C ASN A 159 0.72 -13.43 -14.17
N GLU A 160 0.41 -14.13 -15.26
CA GLU A 160 -0.84 -14.91 -15.37
C GLU A 160 -0.83 -16.13 -14.45
N GLU A 161 0.36 -16.67 -14.18
CA GLU A 161 0.61 -17.80 -13.30
C GLU A 161 0.42 -17.44 -11.81
N GLN A 162 0.32 -16.15 -11.46
CA GLN A 162 0.19 -15.63 -10.10
C GLN A 162 1.33 -16.07 -9.18
N THR A 163 2.56 -16.10 -9.72
CA THR A 163 3.76 -16.54 -9.01
C THR A 163 4.70 -15.39 -8.64
N ASP A 164 4.72 -14.31 -9.43
CA ASP A 164 5.49 -13.11 -9.14
C ASP A 164 4.96 -11.91 -9.95
N ALA A 165 5.50 -10.73 -9.66
CA ALA A 165 5.25 -9.51 -10.43
C ALA A 165 6.56 -8.92 -10.94
N THR A 166 6.52 -8.35 -12.15
CA THR A 166 7.68 -7.75 -12.80
C THR A 166 7.52 -6.23 -12.88
N LEU A 167 8.60 -5.49 -12.66
CA LEU A 167 8.62 -4.03 -12.76
C LEU A 167 8.17 -3.56 -14.16
N GLN A 168 7.19 -2.67 -14.21
CA GLN A 168 6.61 -2.14 -15.45
C GLN A 168 6.59 -0.62 -15.43
N ILE A 169 7.75 0.01 -15.64
CA ILE A 169 7.91 1.47 -15.62
C ILE A 169 6.96 2.18 -16.60
N THR A 170 6.66 1.54 -17.74
CA THR A 170 5.75 2.06 -18.77
C THR A 170 4.27 1.82 -18.48
N GLY A 171 3.94 1.23 -17.33
CA GLY A 171 2.58 0.80 -17.01
C GLY A 171 2.17 -0.44 -17.81
N ALA A 172 0.90 -0.83 -17.67
CA ALA A 172 0.32 -1.98 -18.35
C ALA A 172 -1.19 -1.84 -18.47
N VAL A 173 -1.81 -2.67 -19.33
CA VAL A 173 -3.26 -2.77 -19.43
C VAL A 173 -3.66 -4.24 -19.29
N LYS A 174 -4.55 -4.55 -18.35
CA LYS A 174 -5.16 -5.87 -18.18
C LYS A 174 -6.62 -5.80 -18.60
N ARG A 175 -7.03 -6.66 -19.53
CA ARG A 175 -8.44 -6.78 -19.93
C ARG A 175 -9.14 -7.76 -19.00
N LEU A 176 -10.17 -7.28 -18.31
CA LEU A 176 -10.89 -8.03 -17.29
C LEU A 176 -12.39 -8.03 -17.61
N ARG A 177 -13.09 -9.00 -17.03
CA ARG A 177 -14.54 -9.16 -17.09
C ARG A 177 -15.10 -9.11 -15.67
N LEU A 178 -15.84 -8.05 -15.36
CA LEU A 178 -16.40 -7.81 -14.03
C LEU A 178 -17.81 -8.40 -13.92
N HIS A 179 -17.97 -9.31 -12.97
CA HIS A 179 -19.25 -9.91 -12.61
C HIS A 179 -19.88 -9.10 -11.47
N SER A 180 -21.16 -8.74 -11.61
CA SER A 180 -21.86 -7.94 -10.59
C SER A 180 -22.27 -8.79 -9.39
N ASN A 181 -22.11 -8.25 -8.18
CA ASN A 181 -22.63 -8.86 -6.95
C ASN A 181 -24.13 -8.58 -6.75
N GLU A 182 -24.63 -7.42 -7.18
CA GLU A 182 -26.01 -6.98 -6.91
C GLU A 182 -27.03 -7.69 -7.79
N ASN A 183 -26.61 -8.06 -9.00
CA ASN A 183 -27.46 -8.78 -9.93
C ASN A 183 -26.63 -9.88 -10.64
N PRO A 184 -26.68 -11.13 -10.16
CA PRO A 184 -26.00 -12.27 -10.79
C PRO A 184 -26.50 -12.59 -12.21
N ARG A 185 -27.60 -11.98 -12.65
CA ARG A 185 -28.11 -12.05 -14.03
C ARG A 185 -27.74 -10.82 -14.86
N ALA A 186 -27.06 -9.83 -14.28
CA ALA A 186 -26.53 -8.69 -15.02
C ALA A 186 -25.48 -9.17 -16.02
N THR A 187 -25.37 -8.42 -17.11
CA THR A 187 -24.33 -8.64 -18.10
C THR A 187 -22.96 -8.50 -17.47
N VAL A 188 -22.08 -9.47 -17.73
CA VAL A 188 -20.65 -9.39 -17.43
C VAL A 188 -20.05 -8.23 -18.20
N GLU A 189 -19.44 -7.27 -17.51
CA GLU A 189 -18.90 -6.06 -18.11
C GLU A 189 -17.42 -6.24 -18.44
N SER A 190 -17.03 -6.01 -19.70
CA SER A 190 -15.62 -6.02 -20.09
C SER A 190 -15.02 -4.63 -19.89
N PHE A 191 -13.87 -4.55 -19.22
CA PHE A 191 -13.16 -3.29 -19.02
C PHE A 191 -11.64 -3.47 -19.13
N ALA A 192 -10.94 -2.35 -19.31
CA ALA A 192 -9.49 -2.28 -19.34
C ALA A 192 -8.98 -1.70 -18.03
N TYR A 193 -8.41 -2.54 -17.17
CA TYR A 193 -7.70 -2.09 -15.99
C TYR A 193 -6.35 -1.49 -16.40
N VAL A 194 -6.11 -0.23 -16.05
CA VAL A 194 -4.88 0.50 -16.40
C VAL A 194 -3.97 0.56 -15.19
N VAL A 195 -2.78 -0.04 -15.33
CA VAL A 195 -1.66 0.15 -14.41
C VAL A 195 -0.91 1.41 -14.88
N PRO A 196 -0.85 2.47 -14.07
CA PRO A 196 -0.21 3.71 -14.45
C PRO A 196 1.28 3.51 -14.65
N ASN A 197 1.85 4.26 -15.57
CA ASN A 197 3.30 4.34 -15.70
C ASN A 197 3.92 5.16 -14.55
N ARG A 198 5.25 5.11 -14.43
CA ARG A 198 5.97 5.79 -13.34
C ARG A 198 5.74 7.30 -13.32
N ASN A 199 5.64 7.95 -14.48
CA ASN A 199 5.44 9.40 -14.56
C ASN A 199 3.99 9.77 -14.18
N GLU A 200 3.02 8.93 -14.51
CA GLU A 200 1.61 9.10 -14.14
C GLU A 200 1.39 8.97 -12.62
N CYS A 201 2.29 8.32 -11.88
CA CYS A 201 2.22 8.30 -10.42
C CYS A 201 2.29 9.71 -9.82
N ALA A 202 3.08 10.60 -10.43
CA ALA A 202 3.23 11.99 -9.98
C ALA A 202 1.94 12.81 -10.14
N ALA A 203 1.03 12.41 -11.04
CA ALA A 203 -0.24 13.11 -11.23
C ALA A 203 -1.11 13.14 -9.96
N CYS A 204 -0.96 12.13 -9.08
CA CYS A 204 -1.65 12.10 -7.79
C CYS A 204 -0.68 12.33 -6.62
N HIS A 205 0.54 11.79 -6.71
CA HIS A 205 1.49 11.79 -5.60
C HIS A 205 2.34 13.06 -5.48
N ASN A 206 2.31 13.96 -6.47
CA ASN A 206 2.80 15.32 -6.29
C ASN A 206 1.67 16.20 -5.75
N LEU A 207 1.69 16.42 -4.43
CA LEU A 207 0.65 17.15 -3.71
C LEU A 207 0.75 18.67 -3.87
N ASP A 208 1.91 19.19 -4.24
CA ASP A 208 2.14 20.61 -4.51
C ASP A 208 2.86 20.76 -5.86
N GLN A 209 2.15 21.23 -6.87
CA GLN A 209 2.66 21.41 -8.23
C GLN A 209 3.82 22.41 -8.32
N ASN A 210 4.10 23.17 -7.26
CA ASN A 210 5.27 24.05 -7.15
C ASN A 210 6.53 23.32 -6.65
N GLN A 211 6.39 22.07 -6.22
CA GLN A 211 7.46 21.20 -5.72
C GLN A 211 7.54 19.95 -6.62
N ASP A 212 8.75 19.46 -6.89
CA ASP A 212 8.95 18.21 -7.63
C ASP A 212 9.19 17.06 -6.64
N THR A 213 8.24 16.87 -5.72
CA THR A 213 8.32 15.88 -4.65
C THR A 213 7.10 14.98 -4.66
N LEU A 214 7.33 13.67 -4.47
CA LEU A 214 6.25 12.72 -4.26
C LEU A 214 5.98 12.55 -2.76
N SER A 215 4.73 12.34 -2.40
CA SER A 215 4.31 12.06 -1.03
C SER A 215 3.34 10.88 -0.98
N PRO A 216 3.34 10.07 0.08
CA PRO A 216 2.36 9.01 0.23
C PRO A 216 0.96 9.58 0.41
N ILE A 217 -0.02 8.96 -0.25
CA ILE A 217 -1.44 9.28 -0.09
C ILE A 217 -2.12 8.12 0.62
N GLY A 218 -2.89 8.43 1.66
CA GLY A 218 -3.67 7.47 2.42
C GLY A 218 -3.26 7.32 3.88
N PRO A 219 -1.98 7.04 4.23
CA PRO A 219 -1.57 6.76 5.61
C PRO A 219 -1.44 8.06 6.44
N SER A 220 -2.49 8.87 6.47
CA SER A 220 -2.61 10.00 7.39
C SER A 220 -3.08 9.52 8.77
N VAL A 221 -2.84 10.33 9.80
CA VAL A 221 -3.28 10.04 11.17
C VAL A 221 -4.77 9.76 11.20
N ALA A 222 -5.57 10.62 10.57
CA ALA A 222 -7.03 10.46 10.52
C ALA A 222 -7.47 9.13 9.88
N ASN A 223 -6.82 8.70 8.80
CA ASN A 223 -7.17 7.44 8.14
C ASN A 223 -6.68 6.20 8.90
N LEU A 224 -5.66 6.34 9.73
CA LEU A 224 -5.09 5.24 10.51
C LEU A 224 -5.67 5.15 11.92
N ASN A 225 -6.29 6.21 12.45
CA ASN A 225 -6.85 6.27 13.79
C ASN A 225 -8.19 5.52 13.91
N HIS A 226 -8.14 4.21 13.68
CA HIS A 226 -9.25 3.27 13.85
C HIS A 226 -8.69 1.85 14.07
N ALA A 227 -9.54 0.89 14.39
CA ALA A 227 -9.12 -0.48 14.67
C ALA A 227 -8.62 -1.19 13.39
N MET A 228 -7.54 -1.97 13.52
CA MET A 228 -6.91 -2.68 12.41
C MET A 228 -7.73 -3.89 11.95
N VAL A 229 -8.48 -3.75 10.86
CA VAL A 229 -9.28 -4.85 10.34
C VAL A 229 -8.42 -5.83 9.52
N ALA A 230 -7.32 -5.33 8.95
CA ALA A 230 -6.49 -6.10 8.02
C ALA A 230 -5.95 -7.43 8.61
N ASP A 231 -5.52 -7.45 9.88
CA ASP A 231 -5.03 -8.65 10.55
C ASP A 231 -6.01 -9.27 11.56
N GLY A 232 -7.25 -8.77 11.57
CA GLY A 232 -8.27 -9.19 12.52
C GLY A 232 -8.04 -8.70 13.95
N SER A 233 -7.08 -7.80 14.18
CA SER A 233 -6.84 -7.17 15.47
C SER A 233 -7.97 -6.20 15.85
N ALA A 234 -8.17 -5.98 17.14
CA ALA A 234 -9.01 -4.90 17.65
C ALA A 234 -8.18 -3.67 18.05
N GLU A 235 -6.86 -3.73 17.89
CA GLU A 235 -5.92 -2.66 18.23
C GLU A 235 -6.06 -1.49 17.24
N ASN A 236 -5.93 -0.26 17.74
CA ASN A 236 -5.82 0.91 16.88
C ASN A 236 -4.51 0.86 16.09
N GLN A 237 -4.55 1.17 14.79
CA GLN A 237 -3.35 1.02 13.95
C GLN A 237 -2.20 1.94 14.37
N LEU A 238 -2.45 3.14 14.87
CA LEU A 238 -1.39 4.03 15.37
C LEU A 238 -0.74 3.43 16.63
N ALA A 239 -1.53 2.83 17.53
CA ALA A 239 -1.01 2.10 18.68
C ALA A 239 -0.17 0.88 18.24
N ALA A 240 -0.60 0.17 17.17
CA ALA A 240 0.16 -0.94 16.60
C ALA A 240 1.49 -0.51 15.96
N LEU A 241 1.57 0.70 15.38
CA LEU A 241 2.82 1.29 14.90
C LEU A 241 3.74 1.62 16.08
N TRP A 242 3.20 2.24 17.13
CA TRP A 242 3.99 2.57 18.32
C TRP A 242 4.51 1.33 19.07
N SER A 243 3.69 0.28 19.20
CA SER A 243 4.11 -0.98 19.86
C SER A 243 5.23 -1.70 19.11
N ARG A 244 5.38 -1.43 17.81
CA ARG A 244 6.51 -1.85 16.95
C ARG A 244 7.71 -0.91 17.00
N GLN A 245 7.65 0.16 17.79
CA GLN A 245 8.65 1.22 17.85
C GLN A 245 8.81 1.95 16.50
N TRP A 246 7.72 2.05 15.72
CA TRP A 246 7.69 2.76 14.43
C TRP A 246 7.14 4.19 14.56
N LEU A 247 6.69 4.58 15.75
CA LEU A 247 6.41 5.97 16.10
C LEU A 247 7.37 6.41 17.20
N ASP A 248 7.78 7.67 17.16
CA ASP A 248 8.65 8.32 18.12
C ASP A 248 8.01 8.53 19.50
N GLU A 249 6.69 8.69 19.54
CA GLU A 249 5.91 8.84 20.78
C GLU A 249 4.63 8.01 20.81
N GLU A 250 4.12 7.76 22.03
CA GLU A 250 2.86 7.03 22.22
C GLU A 250 1.69 7.91 21.77
N PRO A 251 0.88 7.47 20.78
CA PRO A 251 -0.19 8.29 20.25
C PRO A 251 -1.35 8.35 21.25
N ALA A 252 -1.77 9.56 21.63
CA ALA A 252 -3.01 9.78 22.36
C ALA A 252 -4.22 9.61 21.42
N VAL A 253 -4.51 8.37 20.99
CA VAL A 253 -5.46 8.03 19.91
C VAL A 253 -6.87 8.63 20.07
N ASN A 254 -7.31 8.89 21.30
CA ASN A 254 -8.62 9.50 21.59
C ASN A 254 -8.64 11.03 21.36
N GLU A 255 -7.48 11.67 21.26
CA GLU A 255 -7.30 13.11 21.04
C GLU A 255 -6.92 13.42 19.58
N LEU A 256 -6.47 12.40 18.84
CA LEU A 256 -6.10 12.51 17.43
C LEU A 256 -7.33 12.54 16.51
N PRO A 257 -7.23 13.18 15.32
CA PRO A 257 -8.30 13.15 14.34
C PRO A 257 -8.57 11.72 13.88
N ALA A 258 -9.83 11.42 13.53
CA ALA A 258 -10.25 10.15 12.95
C ALA A 258 -11.17 10.41 11.75
N ALA A 259 -10.86 9.78 10.62
CA ALA A 259 -11.70 9.82 9.43
C ALA A 259 -12.89 8.87 9.62
N ALA A 260 -14.04 9.26 9.06
CA ALA A 260 -15.24 8.44 9.12
C ALA A 260 -15.05 7.15 8.30
N VAL A 261 -15.66 6.06 8.78
CA VAL A 261 -15.64 4.78 8.07
C VAL A 261 -16.68 4.82 6.95
N TRP A 262 -16.24 4.56 5.71
CA TRP A 262 -17.11 4.69 4.52
C TRP A 262 -18.23 3.63 4.42
N GLN A 263 -18.05 2.47 5.06
CA GLN A 263 -18.87 1.27 4.80
C GLN A 263 -20.34 1.42 5.22
N PRO A 264 -21.26 0.69 4.54
CA PRO A 264 -22.63 0.52 5.00
C PRO A 264 -22.68 0.00 6.45
N GLY A 265 -23.51 0.62 7.29
CA GLY A 265 -23.63 0.25 8.71
C GLY A 265 -22.64 0.96 9.65
N ALA A 266 -21.74 1.80 9.12
CA ALA A 266 -20.93 2.69 9.96
C ALA A 266 -21.81 3.62 10.82
N THR A 267 -21.39 3.87 12.06
CA THR A 267 -22.09 4.72 13.03
C THR A 267 -21.97 6.21 12.72
N ASP A 268 -20.95 6.60 11.95
CA ASP A 268 -20.74 7.96 11.48
C ASP A 268 -21.91 8.45 10.62
N ASN A 269 -22.24 9.73 10.72
CA ASN A 269 -23.34 10.30 9.95
C ASN A 269 -22.95 10.48 8.47
N LEU A 270 -23.96 10.70 7.60
CA LEU A 270 -23.75 10.82 6.16
C LEU A 270 -22.78 11.94 5.78
N GLU A 271 -22.83 13.09 6.46
CA GLU A 271 -21.94 14.22 6.16
C GLU A 271 -20.48 13.87 6.46
N GLN A 272 -20.21 13.25 7.61
CA GLN A 272 -18.86 12.83 8.01
C GLN A 272 -18.27 11.82 7.01
N ARG A 273 -19.08 10.84 6.59
CA ARG A 273 -18.67 9.85 5.58
C ARG A 273 -18.43 10.49 4.21
N ALA A 274 -19.31 11.40 3.78
CA ALA A 274 -19.14 12.11 2.51
C ALA A 274 -17.86 12.97 2.50
N ARG A 275 -17.58 13.70 3.59
CA ARG A 275 -16.35 14.49 3.73
C ARG A 275 -15.10 13.62 3.71
N SER A 276 -15.10 12.50 4.44
CA SER A 276 -13.96 11.57 4.46
C SER A 276 -13.73 10.93 3.09
N TYR A 277 -14.81 10.63 2.36
CA TYR A 277 -14.75 10.15 0.98
C TYR A 277 -14.12 11.18 0.03
N LEU A 278 -14.58 12.44 0.09
CA LEU A 278 -14.05 13.53 -0.74
C LEU A 278 -12.59 13.84 -0.40
N ASP A 279 -12.21 13.79 0.89
CA ASP A 279 -10.83 14.01 1.31
C ASP A 279 -9.88 13.01 0.64
N VAL A 280 -10.18 11.72 0.79
CA VAL A 280 -9.32 10.65 0.27
C VAL A 280 -9.33 10.58 -1.26
N ASN A 281 -10.50 10.76 -1.89
CA ASN A 281 -10.64 10.55 -3.33
C ASN A 281 -10.36 11.81 -4.16
N CYS A 282 -10.40 13.00 -3.57
CA CYS A 282 -10.36 14.25 -4.33
C CYS A 282 -9.41 15.32 -3.75
N ALA A 283 -9.21 15.39 -2.43
CA ALA A 283 -8.50 16.53 -1.83
C ALA A 283 -7.01 16.61 -2.21
N HIS A 284 -6.36 15.49 -2.52
CA HIS A 284 -4.97 15.51 -3.01
C HIS A 284 -4.78 16.38 -4.28
N CYS A 285 -5.82 16.48 -5.12
CA CYS A 285 -5.85 17.42 -6.25
C CYS A 285 -6.49 18.76 -5.86
N HIS A 286 -7.54 18.71 -5.03
CA HIS A 286 -8.35 19.85 -4.59
C HIS A 286 -7.88 20.39 -3.24
N GLN A 287 -6.67 20.94 -3.24
CA GLN A 287 -5.99 21.60 -2.11
C GLN A 287 -5.09 22.73 -2.63
N PRO A 288 -4.65 23.68 -1.77
CA PRO A 288 -3.66 24.67 -2.16
C PRO A 288 -2.40 24.02 -2.74
N GLY A 289 -1.93 24.50 -3.89
CA GLY A 289 -0.81 23.92 -4.62
C GLY A 289 -1.13 22.64 -5.42
N GLY A 290 -2.28 21.98 -5.20
CA GLY A 290 -2.69 20.79 -5.93
C GLY A 290 -3.04 21.06 -7.40
N SER A 291 -3.14 20.01 -8.21
CA SER A 291 -3.46 20.13 -9.65
C SER A 291 -4.84 20.76 -9.94
N GLY A 292 -5.75 20.73 -8.96
CA GLY A 292 -7.08 21.34 -9.00
C GLY A 292 -7.19 22.69 -8.26
N ASP A 293 -6.10 23.26 -7.74
CA ASP A 293 -6.10 24.46 -6.89
C ASP A 293 -6.84 25.66 -7.53
N THR A 294 -6.62 25.88 -8.82
CA THR A 294 -7.26 26.98 -9.59
C THR A 294 -8.78 26.93 -9.65
N SER A 295 -9.41 25.80 -9.28
CA SER A 295 -10.87 25.68 -9.17
C SER A 295 -11.45 26.42 -7.95
N GLY A 296 -10.62 26.72 -6.93
CA GLY A 296 -11.07 27.24 -5.64
C GLY A 296 -11.85 26.23 -4.79
N LEU A 297 -11.98 24.97 -5.24
CA LEU A 297 -12.62 23.90 -4.49
C LEU A 297 -11.58 23.19 -3.63
N PHE A 298 -11.72 23.28 -2.31
CA PHE A 298 -10.85 22.61 -1.34
C PHE A 298 -11.60 21.55 -0.55
N LEU A 299 -11.13 20.30 -0.61
CA LEU A 299 -11.92 19.12 -0.21
C LEU A 299 -11.40 18.37 1.02
N HIS A 300 -10.42 18.91 1.73
CA HIS A 300 -9.96 18.31 2.99
C HIS A 300 -11.08 18.25 4.03
N SER A 301 -11.16 17.14 4.77
CA SER A 301 -12.21 16.90 5.76
C SER A 301 -12.21 17.92 6.90
N GLY A 302 -11.03 18.47 7.24
CA GLY A 302 -10.85 19.53 8.24
C GLY A 302 -11.22 20.95 7.76
N ALA A 303 -11.55 21.13 6.47
CA ALA A 303 -11.95 22.43 5.95
C ALA A 303 -13.35 22.83 6.49
N SER A 304 -13.36 23.86 7.34
CA SER A 304 -14.58 24.38 7.98
C SER A 304 -15.56 25.05 6.98
N LYS A 305 -15.08 25.41 5.78
CA LYS A 305 -15.88 25.85 4.63
C LYS A 305 -15.24 25.30 3.35
N PRO A 306 -15.86 24.32 2.66
CA PRO A 306 -15.35 23.80 1.39
C PRO A 306 -15.58 24.76 0.20
N LEU A 307 -15.52 26.07 0.44
CA LEU A 307 -15.78 27.17 -0.50
C LEU A 307 -14.73 28.28 -0.35
#